data_AF-A0A7Z2J9D4-F1
#
_entry.id   AF-A0A7Z2J9D4-F1
#
_cell.length_a   1.000
_cell.length_b   1.000
_cell.length_c   1.000
_cell.angle_alpha   90.00
_cell.angle_beta   90.00
_cell.angle_gamma   90.00
#
_symmetry.space_group_name_H-M   'P 1'
#
loop_
_entity.id
_entity.type
_entity.pdbx_description
1 polymer ?
#
loop_
_entity_poly.entity_id
_entity_poly.type
_entity_poly.pdbx_seq_one_letter_code
_entity_poly.pdbx_strand_id
1 'polypeptide(L)' 'MDRIFMTREDAIRILIEAHESVSGRTAAALIKSGNDRSARIEALERLLLDVRAGRVDEFITNPEDSTCVSITD' A
#
# COMPACT_ATOMS: atom_id res chain seq x y z
N MET A 1 -9.98 -2.99 15.93
CA MET A 1 -9.07 -3.60 14.94
C MET A 1 -9.94 -3.99 13.78
N ASP A 2 -10.00 -3.10 12.78
CA ASP A 2 -10.77 -3.34 11.58
C ASP A 2 -9.97 -4.28 10.66
N ARG A 3 -10.65 -5.35 10.23
CA ARG A 3 -10.13 -6.30 9.25
C ARG A 3 -10.97 -6.21 8.00
N ILE A 4 -10.33 -5.92 6.89
CA ILE A 4 -10.96 -5.89 5.58
C ILE A 4 -10.57 -7.19 4.88
N PHE A 5 -11.57 -7.98 4.54
CA PHE A 5 -11.40 -9.17 3.72
C PHE A 5 -11.64 -8.81 2.27
N MET A 6 -10.70 -9.15 1.39
CA MET A 6 -10.84 -8.90 -0.04
C MET A 6 -10.10 -9.95 -0.86
N THR A 7 -10.38 -9.98 -2.16
CA THR A 7 -9.67 -10.85 -3.10
C THR A 7 -8.26 -10.31 -3.36
N ARG A 8 -7.37 -11.18 -3.88
CA ARG A 8 -6.03 -10.75 -4.29
C ARG A 8 -6.10 -9.63 -5.34
N GLU A 9 -7.07 -9.69 -6.25
CA GLU A 9 -7.26 -8.67 -7.29
C GLU A 9 -7.66 -7.31 -6.71
N ASP A 10 -8.58 -7.27 -5.74
CA ASP A 10 -8.97 -6.04 -5.06
C ASP A 10 -7.81 -5.47 -4.23
N ALA A 11 -7.04 -6.34 -3.56
CA ALA A 11 -5.84 -5.92 -2.83
C ALA A 11 -4.81 -5.25 -3.75
N ILE A 12 -4.57 -5.83 -4.94
CA ILE A 12 -3.68 -5.24 -5.94
C ILE A 12 -4.22 -3.89 -6.42
N ARG A 13 -5.52 -3.76 -6.68
CA ARG A 13 -6.13 -2.49 -7.11
C ARG A 13 -5.91 -1.38 -6.09
N ILE A 14 -6.14 -1.66 -4.80
CA ILE A 14 -5.95 -0.68 -3.72
C ILE A 14 -4.48 -0.29 -3.59
N LEU A 15 -3.55 -1.25 -3.71
CA LEU A 15 -2.12 -0.96 -3.66
C LEU A 15 -1.66 -0.07 -4.83
N ILE A 16 -2.22 -0.27 -6.03
CA ILE A 16 -1.96 0.61 -7.19
C ILE A 16 -2.53 2.01 -6.94
N GLU A 17 -3.76 2.13 -6.45
CA GLU A 17 -4.37 3.42 -6.15
C GLU A 17 -3.61 4.18 -5.05
N ALA A 18 -3.12 3.46 -4.03
CA ALA A 18 -2.25 4.01 -3.00
C ALA A 18 -0.92 4.49 -3.60
N HIS A 19 -0.34 3.76 -4.56
CA HIS A 19 0.89 4.14 -5.24
C HIS A 19 0.68 5.41 -6.07
N GLU A 20 -0.41 5.49 -6.82
CA GLU A 20 -0.78 6.67 -7.61
C GLU A 20 -1.12 7.87 -6.74
N SER A 21 -1.76 7.67 -5.58
CA SER A 21 -2.04 8.75 -4.63
C SER A 21 -0.76 9.29 -3.99
N VAL A 22 0.15 8.40 -3.61
CA VAL A 22 1.45 8.78 -3.08
C VAL A 22 2.30 9.43 -4.16
N SER A 23 2.26 8.99 -5.42
CA SER A 23 3.02 9.51 -6.56
C SER A 23 2.40 10.76 -7.21
N GLY A 24 1.08 10.96 -7.12
CA GLY A 24 0.33 12.05 -7.75
C GLY A 24 0.24 13.34 -6.93
N ARG A 25 0.53 13.31 -5.62
CA ARG A 25 0.60 14.48 -4.72
C ARG A 25 1.79 15.44 -5.01
N THR A 26 2.35 15.35 -6.22
CA THR A 26 3.71 15.77 -6.60
C THR A 26 3.91 17.27 -6.78
N ALA A 27 2.89 18.12 -6.87
CA ALA A 27 3.15 19.55 -7.09
C ALA A 27 3.40 20.38 -5.81
N ALA A 28 2.83 20.00 -4.65
CA ALA A 28 2.75 20.92 -3.50
C ALA A 28 3.65 20.55 -2.29
N ALA A 29 4.14 19.31 -2.17
CA ALA A 29 4.74 18.80 -0.92
C ALA A 29 6.23 18.42 -1.00
N LEU A 30 6.89 18.63 -2.15
CA LEU A 30 8.25 18.14 -2.43
C LEU A 30 9.37 18.75 -1.57
N ILE A 31 9.12 19.82 -0.81
CA ILE A 31 10.18 20.58 -0.14
C ILE A 31 10.57 20.01 1.25
N LYS A 32 9.75 19.14 1.88
CA LYS A 32 9.96 18.80 3.31
C LYS A 32 10.18 17.31 3.67
N SER A 33 9.82 16.34 2.82
CA SER A 33 9.83 14.90 3.19
C SER A 33 10.33 13.96 2.08
N GLY A 34 11.40 14.34 1.38
CA GLY A 34 11.94 13.55 0.27
C GLY A 34 12.38 12.13 0.66
N ASN A 35 12.98 11.95 1.84
CA ASN A 35 13.57 10.65 2.24
C ASN A 35 12.52 9.64 2.75
N ASP A 36 11.49 10.10 3.45
CA ASP A 36 10.42 9.26 4.00
C ASP A 36 9.46 8.75 2.91
N ARG A 37 9.22 9.60 1.89
CA ARG A 37 8.33 9.25 0.77
C ARG A 37 8.93 8.21 -0.17
N SER A 38 10.24 8.27 -0.45
CA SER A 38 10.91 7.25 -1.26
C SER A 38 10.88 5.88 -0.60
N ALA A 39 11.12 5.81 0.72
CA ALA A 39 11.03 4.56 1.47
C ALA A 39 9.60 3.99 1.47
N ARG A 40 8.58 4.87 1.54
CA ARG A 40 7.16 4.45 1.50
C ARG A 40 6.74 3.93 0.12
N ILE A 41 7.22 4.55 -0.96
CA ILE A 41 6.98 4.06 -2.33
C ILE A 41 7.62 2.69 -2.53
N GLU A 42 8.89 2.54 -2.16
CA GLU A 42 9.62 1.26 -2.30
C GLU A 42 8.96 0.14 -1.49
N ALA A 43 8.53 0.43 -0.25
CA ALA A 43 7.79 -0.52 0.57
C ALA A 43 6.47 -0.96 -0.08
N LEU A 44 5.77 -0.02 -0.72
CA LEU A 44 4.51 -0.29 -1.41
C LEU A 44 4.70 -1.12 -2.69
N GLU A 45 5.73 -0.82 -3.49
CA GLU A 45 6.10 -1.60 -4.67
C GLU A 45 6.49 -3.04 -4.30
N ARG A 46 7.26 -3.20 -3.22
CA ARG A 46 7.65 -4.51 -2.70
C ARG A 46 6.45 -5.31 -2.21
N LEU A 47 5.55 -4.67 -1.47
CA LEU A 47 4.30 -5.28 -1.02
C LEU A 47 3.41 -5.70 -2.19
N LEU A 48 3.29 -4.87 -3.23
CA LEU A 48 2.54 -5.21 -4.43
C LEU A 48 3.15 -6.41 -5.17
N LEU A 49 4.47 -6.51 -5.24
CA LEU A 49 5.15 -7.67 -5.80
C LEU A 49 4.87 -8.95 -4.98
N ASP A 50 4.90 -8.84 -3.65
CA ASP A 50 4.66 -9.98 -2.76
C ASP A 50 3.20 -10.46 -2.78
N VAL A 51 2.24 -9.54 -2.82
CA VAL A 51 0.81 -9.84 -2.98
C VAL A 51 0.54 -10.48 -4.34
N ARG A 52 1.11 -9.96 -5.42
CA ARG A 52 0.99 -10.55 -6.78
C ARG A 52 1.60 -11.95 -6.86
N ALA A 53 2.67 -12.19 -6.11
CA ALA A 53 3.33 -13.49 -6.06
C ALA A 53 2.63 -14.49 -5.13
N GLY A 54 1.55 -14.09 -4.42
CA GLY A 54 0.88 -14.94 -3.42
C GLY A 54 1.77 -15.26 -2.22
N ARG A 55 2.75 -14.39 -1.91
CA ARG A 55 3.63 -14.53 -0.73
C ARG A 55 3.10 -13.82 0.51
N VAL A 56 2.12 -12.94 0.34
CA VAL A 56 1.50 -12.15 1.40
C VAL A 56 0.00 -12.32 1.29
N ASP A 57 -0.59 -12.78 2.39
CA ASP A 57 -2.03 -12.96 2.55
C ASP A 57 -2.63 -11.94 3.53
N GLU A 58 -1.80 -11.18 4.25
CA GLU A 58 -2.27 -10.17 5.20
C GLU A 58 -1.29 -8.99 5.26
N PHE A 59 -1.80 -7.75 5.16
CA PHE A 59 -0.98 -6.54 5.22
C PHE A 59 -1.73 -5.36 5.84
N ILE A 60 -1.00 -4.32 6.25
CA ILE A 60 -1.59 -3.11 6.84
C ILE A 60 -1.51 -1.98 5.81
N THR A 61 -2.64 -1.36 5.50
CA THR A 61 -2.71 -0.25 4.52
C THR A 61 -2.27 1.07 5.11
N ASN A 62 -2.63 1.34 6.38
CA ASN A 62 -2.25 2.55 7.09
C ASN A 62 -1.67 2.22 8.47
N PRO A 63 -0.41 2.62 8.77
CA PRO A 63 0.19 2.40 10.08
C PRO A 63 -0.53 3.18 11.19
N GLU A 64 -1.25 4.26 10.85
CA GLU A 64 -1.99 5.10 11.81
C GLU A 64 -3.39 4.55 12.15
N ASP A 65 -4.01 3.84 11.20
CA ASP A 65 -5.41 3.39 11.32
C ASP A 65 -5.52 1.92 11.78
N SER A 66 -4.39 1.18 11.83
CA SER A 66 -4.35 -0.24 12.19
C SER A 66 -5.28 -1.14 11.35
N THR A 67 -5.71 -0.66 10.18
CA THR A 67 -6.58 -1.40 9.27
C THR A 67 -5.80 -2.53 8.62
N CYS A 68 -6.18 -3.75 8.95
CA CYS A 68 -5.55 -4.96 8.49
C CYS A 68 -6.34 -5.50 7.30
N VAL A 69 -5.69 -5.69 6.17
CA VAL A 69 -6.27 -6.28 4.97
C VAL A 69 -5.86 -7.74 4.92
N SER A 70 -6.84 -8.64 4.95
CA SER A 70 -6.65 -10.09 4.77
C SER A 70 -7.15 -10.48 3.37
N ILE A 71 -6.29 -11.13 2.61
CA ILE A 71 -6.58 -11.67 1.29
C ILE A 71 -7.20 -13.05 1.48
N THR A 72 -8.40 -13.26 0.95
CA THR A 72 -9.18 -14.50 1.16
C THR A 72 -9.34 -15.33 -0.12
N ASP A 73 -8.33 -15.28 -0.99
CA ASP A 73 -8.28 -16.05 -2.25
C ASP A 73 -7.96 -17.54 -2.03
#